data_AF-A0A6B2UNV0-F1
#
_entry.id   AF-A0A6B2UNV0-F1
#
_cell.length_a   1.000
_cell.length_b   1.000
_cell.length_c   1.000
_cell.angle_alpha   90.00
_cell.angle_beta   90.00
_cell.angle_gamma   90.00
#
_symmetry.space_group_name_H-M   'P 1'
#
loop_
_entity.id
_entity.type
_entity.pdbx_description
1 polymer ?
#
loop_
_entity_poly.entity_id
_entity_poly.type
_entity_poly.pdbx_seq_one_letter_code
_entity_poly.pdbx_strand_id
1 'polypeptide(L)'
;GALLALWHGGPLAVALGYVVIGTGFGCAMAALPRLVHLGAPAEHSASANGVNTVARTVGGAVGSQAGVAVLAAHPAGAGLPAAGGFTAAFWLASALAAVAAALVLVLPGRRPAR
;
A
#
# COMPACT_ATOMS: atom_id res chain seq x y z
N GLY A 1 2.03 8.09 -3.77
CA GLY A 1 0.76 8.79 -3.62
C GLY A 1 0.92 10.29 -3.83
N ALA A 2 1.71 10.97 -3.00
CA ALA A 2 1.81 12.44 -3.02
C ALA A 2 2.29 13.00 -4.38
N LEU A 3 3.22 12.31 -5.05
CA LEU A 3 3.64 12.66 -6.41
C LEU A 3 2.46 12.64 -7.41
N LEU A 4 1.59 11.63 -7.34
CA LEU A 4 0.40 11.53 -8.17
C LEU A 4 -0.66 12.57 -7.77
N ALA A 5 -0.75 12.92 -6.49
CA ALA A 5 -1.65 13.97 -6.02
C ALA A 5 -1.25 15.36 -6.55
N LEU A 6 0.05 15.60 -6.74
CA LEU A 6 0.59 16.87 -7.23
C LEU A 6 0.76 16.90 -8.76
N TRP A 7 0.94 15.74 -9.41
CA TRP A 7 1.33 15.65 -10.81
C TRP A 7 0.65 14.46 -11.52
N HIS A 8 -0.67 14.52 -11.69
CA HIS A 8 -1.47 13.53 -12.45
C HIS A 8 -2.01 14.07 -13.80
N GLY A 9 -1.57 15.25 -14.24
CA GLY A 9 -2.11 15.93 -15.42
C GLY A 9 -1.86 15.25 -16.78
N GLY A 10 -1.12 14.14 -16.82
CA GLY A 10 -0.88 13.38 -18.05
C GLY A 10 -0.60 11.89 -17.81
N PRO A 11 -0.88 11.02 -18.79
CA PRO A 11 -0.77 9.56 -18.65
C PRO A 11 0.65 9.10 -18.33
N LEU A 12 1.68 9.79 -18.82
CA LEU A 12 3.08 9.52 -18.48
C LEU A 12 3.40 9.77 -17.01
N ALA A 13 2.87 10.83 -16.41
CA ALA A 13 3.11 11.14 -15.00
C ALA A 13 2.47 10.07 -14.09
N VAL A 14 1.27 9.62 -14.47
CA VAL A 14 0.60 8.51 -13.80
C VAL A 14 1.40 7.21 -13.93
N ALA A 15 1.86 6.87 -15.14
CA ALA A 15 2.67 5.68 -15.39
C ALA A 15 3.96 5.66 -14.54
N LEU A 16 4.69 6.78 -14.48
CA LEU A 16 5.90 6.90 -13.66
C LEU A 16 5.60 6.73 -12.16
N GLY A 17 4.49 7.31 -11.68
CA GLY A 17 4.06 7.10 -10.28
C GLY A 17 3.76 5.64 -9.98
N TYR A 18 3.13 4.91 -10.91
CA TYR A 18 2.89 3.47 -10.77
C TYR A 18 4.17 2.65 -10.83
N VAL A 19 5.17 3.05 -11.63
CA VAL A 19 6.49 2.40 -11.64
C VAL A 19 7.13 2.48 -10.26
N VAL A 20 7.17 3.68 -9.65
CA VAL A 20 7.74 3.85 -8.30
C VAL A 20 7.03 2.99 -7.26
N ILE A 21 5.69 2.98 -7.28
CA ILE A 21 4.87 2.16 -6.38
C ILE A 21 5.17 0.67 -6.59
N GLY A 22 5.18 0.22 -7.85
CA GLY A 22 5.44 -1.16 -8.22
C GLY A 22 6.83 -1.63 -7.81
N THR A 23 7.85 -0.80 -8.02
CA THR A 23 9.22 -1.11 -7.60
C THR A 23 9.32 -1.24 -6.08
N GLY A 24 8.75 -0.28 -5.34
CA GLY A 24 8.73 -0.35 -3.87
C GLY A 24 8.02 -1.59 -3.34
N PHE A 25 6.87 -1.93 -3.92
CA PHE A 25 6.12 -3.13 -3.58
C PHE A 25 6.92 -4.41 -3.89
N GLY A 26 7.57 -4.47 -5.05
CA GLY A 26 8.45 -5.59 -5.43
C GLY A 26 9.60 -5.79 -4.46
N CYS A 27 10.29 -4.71 -4.07
CA CYS A 27 11.35 -4.76 -3.07
C CYS A 27 10.85 -5.28 -1.71
N ALA A 28 9.67 -4.82 -1.26
CA ALA A 28 9.06 -5.30 -0.02
C ALA A 28 8.72 -6.81 -0.08
N MET A 29 8.12 -7.26 -1.19
CA MET A 29 7.79 -8.67 -1.41
C MET A 29 9.04 -9.56 -1.51
N ALA A 30 10.15 -9.05 -2.05
CA ALA A 30 11.42 -9.78 -2.10
C ALA A 30 12.09 -9.91 -0.72
N ALA A 31 11.89 -8.94 0.19
CA ALA A 31 12.47 -8.96 1.53
C ALA A 31 11.69 -9.84 2.52
N LEU A 32 10.38 -10.02 2.31
CA LEU A 32 9.48 -10.75 3.21
C LEU A 32 9.90 -12.19 3.53
N PRO A 33 10.28 -13.04 2.54
CA PRO A 33 10.70 -14.41 2.83
C PRO A 33 11.91 -14.48 3.76
N ARG A 34 12.87 -13.55 3.60
CA ARG A 34 14.07 -13.46 4.44
C ARG A 34 13.71 -13.04 5.87
N LEU A 35 12.78 -12.10 6.03
CA LEU A 35 12.33 -11.63 7.35
C LEU A 35 11.50 -12.68 8.10
N VAL A 36 10.64 -13.42 7.39
CA VAL A 36 9.87 -14.52 7.98
C VAL A 36 10.80 -15.62 8.49
N HIS A 37 11.82 -15.97 7.70
CA HIS A 37 12.79 -17.00 8.08
C HIS A 37 13.68 -16.59 9.28
N LEU A 38 13.90 -15.29 9.47
CA LEU A 38 14.68 -14.74 10.60
C LEU A 38 13.82 -14.54 11.87
N GLY A 39 12.51 -14.39 11.74
CA GLY A 39 11.60 -14.01 12.84
C GLY A 39 10.82 -15.15 13.47
N ALA A 40 10.75 -16.33 12.83
CA ALA A 40 10.01 -17.48 13.32
C ALA A 40 10.88 -18.76 13.27
N PRO A 41 10.80 -19.65 14.28
CA PRO A 41 11.30 -21.02 14.16
C PRO A 41 10.74 -21.68 12.90
N ALA A 42 11.54 -22.51 12.20
CA ALA A 42 11.18 -23.10 10.91
C ALA A 42 9.79 -23.79 10.92
N GLU A 43 9.40 -24.34 12.07
CA GLU A 43 8.11 -24.98 12.35
C GLU A 43 6.90 -24.03 12.28
N HIS A 44 7.08 -22.73 12.55
CA HIS A 44 6.01 -21.73 12.61
C HIS A 44 6.04 -20.75 11.42
N SER A 45 7.04 -20.84 10.55
CA SER A 45 7.22 -19.99 9.35
C SER A 45 6.02 -20.08 8.39
N ALA A 46 5.46 -21.28 8.20
CA ALA A 46 4.28 -21.48 7.37
C ALA A 46 3.05 -20.72 7.89
N SER A 47 2.84 -20.74 9.22
CA SER A 47 1.76 -20.00 9.87
C SER A 47 1.97 -18.47 9.76
N ALA A 48 3.20 -18.00 9.98
CA ALA A 48 3.55 -16.59 9.83
C ALA A 48 3.33 -16.08 8.38
N ASN A 49 3.69 -16.87 7.38
CA ASN A 49 3.45 -16.54 5.97
C ASN A 49 1.95 -16.54 5.62
N GLY A 50 1.18 -17.46 6.21
CA GLY A 50 -0.28 -17.48 6.12
C GLY A 50 -0.91 -16.20 6.66
N VAL A 51 -0.52 -15.78 7.87
CA VAL A 51 -0.98 -14.52 8.47
C VAL A 51 -0.61 -13.31 7.61
N ASN A 52 0.62 -13.26 7.05
CA ASN A 52 1.01 -12.19 6.13
C ASN A 52 0.12 -12.15 4.89
N THR A 53 -0.15 -13.31 4.29
CA THR A 53 -1.00 -13.42 3.09
C THR A 53 -2.42 -12.95 3.37
N VAL A 54 -2.99 -13.35 4.50
CA VAL A 54 -4.32 -12.90 4.94
C VAL A 54 -4.32 -11.38 5.16
N ALA A 55 -3.35 -10.85 5.89
CA ALA A 55 -3.24 -9.42 6.15
C ALA A 55 -3.12 -8.60 4.84
N ARG A 56 -2.31 -9.08 3.87
CA ARG A 56 -2.17 -8.45 2.56
C ARG A 56 -3.49 -8.47 1.78
N THR A 57 -4.20 -9.59 1.81
CA THR A 57 -5.45 -9.77 1.07
C THR A 57 -6.57 -8.88 1.65
N VAL A 58 -6.74 -8.92 2.97
CA VAL A 58 -7.70 -8.05 3.68
C VAL A 58 -7.36 -6.59 3.51
N GLY A 59 -6.08 -6.21 3.68
CA GLY A 59 -5.62 -4.85 3.47
C GLY A 59 -5.87 -4.35 2.05
N GLY A 60 -5.63 -5.19 1.03
CA GLY A 60 -5.94 -4.89 -0.37
C GLY A 60 -7.44 -4.69 -0.61
N ALA A 61 -8.29 -5.55 -0.04
CA ALA A 61 -9.74 -5.42 -0.14
C ALA A 61 -10.23 -4.11 0.52
N VAL A 62 -9.84 -3.85 1.76
CA VAL A 62 -10.24 -2.63 2.49
C VAL A 62 -9.73 -1.38 1.79
N GLY A 63 -8.46 -1.37 1.36
CA GLY A 63 -7.86 -0.23 0.66
C GLY A 63 -8.53 0.06 -0.68
N SER A 64 -8.83 -0.97 -1.47
CA SER A 64 -9.53 -0.80 -2.76
C SER A 64 -10.94 -0.25 -2.56
N GLN A 65 -11.69 -0.76 -1.59
CA GLN A 65 -13.04 -0.26 -1.27
C GLN A 65 -13.01 1.18 -0.76
N ALA A 66 -12.03 1.54 0.09
CA ALA A 66 -11.86 2.93 0.53
C ALA A 66 -11.60 3.88 -0.65
N GLY A 67 -10.75 3.48 -1.61
CA GLY A 67 -10.51 4.26 -2.83
C GLY A 67 -11.78 4.44 -3.67
N VAL A 68 -12.55 3.36 -3.87
CA VAL A 68 -13.84 3.41 -4.59
C VAL A 68 -14.84 4.32 -3.89
N ALA A 69 -14.94 4.25 -2.56
CA ALA A 69 -15.83 5.10 -1.78
C ALA A 69 -15.48 6.59 -1.93
N VAL A 70 -14.19 6.94 -1.93
CA VAL A 70 -13.74 8.32 -2.17
C VAL A 70 -14.12 8.79 -3.58
N LEU A 71 -13.93 7.96 -4.60
CA LEU A 71 -14.32 8.29 -5.97
C LEU A 71 -15.84 8.46 -6.10
N ALA A 72 -16.62 7.57 -5.49
CA ALA A 72 -18.08 7.64 -5.48
C ALA A 72 -18.61 8.91 -4.77
N ALA A 73 -17.90 9.38 -3.74
CA ALA A 73 -18.22 10.62 -3.04
C ALA A 73 -17.91 11.90 -3.85
N HIS A 74 -17.21 11.78 -5.00
CA HIS A 74 -16.83 12.89 -5.86
C HIS A 74 -17.36 12.68 -7.30
N PRO A 75 -18.68 12.64 -7.51
CA PRO A 75 -19.24 12.45 -8.84
C PRO A 75 -18.94 13.65 -9.74
N ALA A 76 -18.66 13.37 -11.01
CA ALA A 76 -18.80 14.29 -12.13
C ALA A 76 -20.03 13.91 -12.98
N GLY A 77 -20.28 14.69 -14.02
CA GLY A 77 -21.33 14.37 -14.99
C GLY A 77 -21.13 12.98 -15.63
N ALA A 78 -22.24 12.36 -16.02
CA ALA A 78 -22.28 11.07 -16.72
C ALA A 78 -21.74 9.84 -15.93
N GLY A 79 -21.72 9.89 -14.59
CA GLY A 79 -21.35 8.73 -13.76
C GLY A 79 -19.84 8.49 -13.64
N LEU A 80 -19.02 9.43 -14.11
CA LEU A 80 -17.57 9.43 -13.96
C LEU A 80 -17.19 10.17 -12.67
N PRO A 81 -16.13 9.80 -11.95
CA PRO A 81 -15.63 10.60 -10.84
C PRO A 81 -14.94 11.88 -11.35
N ALA A 82 -15.10 12.97 -10.60
CA ALA A 82 -14.43 14.24 -10.87
C ALA A 82 -12.91 14.12 -10.69
N ALA A 83 -12.14 14.95 -11.41
CA ALA A 83 -10.68 14.99 -11.28
C ALA A 83 -10.23 15.22 -9.81
N GLY A 84 -10.99 16.00 -9.04
CA GLY A 84 -10.76 16.21 -7.61
C GLY A 84 -10.87 14.93 -6.76
N GLY A 85 -11.72 13.97 -7.17
CA GLY A 85 -11.87 12.68 -6.49
C GLY A 85 -10.61 11.81 -6.60
N PHE A 86 -9.93 11.83 -7.74
CA PHE A 86 -8.64 11.15 -7.89
C PHE A 86 -7.56 11.78 -7.02
N THR A 87 -7.49 13.11 -6.96
CA THR A 87 -6.57 13.83 -6.06
C THR A 87 -6.83 13.45 -4.59
N ALA A 88 -8.09 13.41 -4.16
CA ALA A 88 -8.47 12.99 -2.82
C ALA A 88 -8.07 11.54 -2.52
N ALA A 89 -8.28 10.62 -3.47
CA ALA A 89 -7.87 9.23 -3.33
C ALA A 89 -6.33 9.08 -3.22
N PHE A 90 -5.56 9.86 -3.99
CA PHE A 90 -4.09 9.86 -3.87
C PHE A 90 -3.59 10.42 -2.53
N TRP A 91 -4.25 11.43 -1.98
CA TRP A 91 -3.94 11.93 -0.64
C TRP A 91 -4.26 10.90 0.45
N LEU A 92 -5.43 10.25 0.36
CA LEU A 92 -5.79 9.17 1.28
C LEU A 92 -4.74 8.05 1.27
N ALA A 93 -4.36 7.58 0.08
CA ALA A 93 -3.33 6.55 -0.07
C ALA A 93 -1.97 7.00 0.48
N SER A 94 -1.63 8.28 0.34
CA SER A 94 -0.39 8.84 0.87
C SER A 94 -0.38 8.92 2.39
N ALA A 95 -1.48 9.34 2.99
CA ALA A 95 -1.65 9.38 4.44
C ALA A 95 -1.55 7.97 5.02
N LEU A 96 -2.22 6.99 4.40
CA LEU A 96 -2.18 5.60 4.83
C LEU A 96 -0.76 5.02 4.75
N ALA A 97 -0.04 5.32 3.67
CA ALA A 97 1.35 4.91 3.50
C ALA A 97 2.28 5.58 4.54
N ALA A 98 2.07 6.85 4.85
CA ALA A 98 2.84 7.56 5.87
C ALA A 98 2.60 6.98 7.27
N VAL A 99 1.35 6.66 7.61
CA VAL A 99 1.01 5.97 8.86
C VAL A 99 1.68 4.60 8.92
N ALA A 100 1.62 3.82 7.84
CA ALA A 100 2.30 2.52 7.78
C ALA A 100 3.82 2.65 7.96
N ALA A 101 4.45 3.63 7.32
CA ALA A 101 5.87 3.93 7.48
C ALA A 101 6.21 4.34 8.92
N ALA A 102 5.40 5.20 9.53
CA ALA A 102 5.58 5.60 10.94
C ALA A 102 5.47 4.40 11.88
N LEU A 103 4.50 3.50 11.66
CA LEU A 103 4.38 2.26 12.43
C LEU A 103 5.64 1.40 12.30
N VAL A 104 6.17 1.23 11.09
CA VAL A 104 7.44 0.48 10.88
C VAL A 104 8.61 1.10 11.65
N LEU A 105 8.67 2.43 11.75
CA LEU A 105 9.74 3.13 12.48
C LEU A 105 9.58 3.05 14.01
N VAL A 106 8.34 3.02 14.51
CA VAL A 106 8.04 3.02 15.95
C VAL A 106 8.02 1.61 16.54
N LEU A 107 7.62 0.59 15.78
CA LEU A 107 7.61 -0.78 16.28
C LEU A 107 9.05 -1.29 16.45
N PRO A 108 9.43 -1.76 17.66
CA PRO A 108 10.76 -2.31 17.88
C PRO A 108 10.96 -3.54 16.99
N GLY A 109 12.02 -3.50 16.18
CA GLY A 109 12.42 -4.64 15.34
C GLY A 109 12.61 -5.86 16.23
N ARG A 110 11.80 -6.90 16.03
CA ARG A 110 12.03 -8.19 16.69
C ARG A 110 13.38 -8.70 16.20
N ARG A 111 14.41 -8.54 17.05
CA ARG A 111 15.74 -9.10 16.80
C ARG A 111 15.57 -10.62 16.67
N PRO A 112 16.14 -11.25 15.64
CA PRO A 112 16.24 -12.70 15.59
C PRO A 112 16.88 -13.16 16.90
N ALA A 113 16.21 -14.05 17.62
CA ALA A 113 16.82 -14.72 18.77
C ALA A 113 18.06 -15.46 18.25
N ARG A 114 19.21 -15.11 18.81
CA ARG A 114 20.53 -15.58 18.38
C ARG A 114 20.77 -17.02 18.81
#